data_AF-A0A518G2A7-F1
#
_entry.id   AF-A0A518G2A7-F1
#
_cell.length_a   1.000
_cell.length_b   1.000
_cell.length_c   1.000
_cell.angle_alpha   90.00
_cell.angle_beta   90.00
_cell.angle_gamma   90.00
#
_symmetry.space_group_name_H-M   'P 1'
#
loop_
_entity.id
_entity.type
_entity.pdbx_description
1 polymer ?
#
loop_
_entity_poly.entity_id
_entity_poly.type
_entity_poly.pdbx_seq_one_letter_code
_entity_poly.pdbx_strand_id
1 'polypeptide(L)'
;MMRSLQFNLKTLMLSVSLAAVLVWTILMVIARTRHNFEVTRSAYAAQAVAYMCIEHMRANDNSWPKNWSELDDDFAVGIASSGQQWTWEFPDLQHRVDVDWLVDPAQLRTEPTLRPIIWIADAPERECFMASPNEIVLRYLASTSVSTE
;
A
#
# COMPACT_ATOMS: atom_id res chain seq x y z
N MET A 1 59.37 21.04 -14.89
CA MET A 1 58.79 22.33 -14.41
C MET A 1 57.43 22.01 -13.78
N MET A 2 57.38 21.66 -12.47
CA MET A 2 56.13 21.35 -11.76
C MET A 2 55.58 22.65 -11.17
N ARG A 3 54.45 23.14 -11.70
CA ARG A 3 53.67 24.22 -11.08
C ARG A 3 53.11 23.69 -9.76
N SER A 4 53.64 24.17 -8.62
CA SER A 4 53.04 23.86 -7.33
C SER A 4 51.67 24.53 -7.25
N LEU A 5 50.60 23.73 -7.25
CA LEU A 5 49.24 24.20 -7.05
C LEU A 5 49.10 24.73 -5.62
N GLN A 6 49.29 26.03 -5.42
CA GLN A 6 48.95 26.70 -4.16
C GLN A 6 47.42 26.85 -4.10
N PHE A 7 46.73 25.85 -3.53
CA PHE A 7 45.31 25.95 -3.26
C PHE A 7 45.08 26.94 -2.12
N ASN A 8 44.34 28.02 -2.41
CA ASN A 8 43.88 28.94 -1.38
C ASN A 8 42.89 28.22 -0.44
N LEU A 9 43.11 28.33 0.87
CA LEU A 9 42.25 27.72 1.90
C LEU A 9 40.75 28.03 1.70
N LYS A 10 40.44 29.24 1.22
CA LYS A 10 39.07 29.66 0.89
C LYS A 10 38.44 28.81 -0.23
N THR A 11 39.21 28.48 -1.26
CA THR A 11 38.78 27.62 -2.37
C THR A 11 38.54 26.19 -1.88
N LEU A 12 39.37 25.69 -0.96
CA LEU A 12 39.19 24.39 -0.33
C LEU A 12 37.92 24.35 0.54
N MET A 13 37.67 25.37 1.36
CA MET A 13 36.46 25.42 2.18
C MET A 13 35.19 25.52 1.34
N LEU A 14 35.22 26.29 0.25
CA LEU A 14 34.09 26.39 -0.68
C LEU A 14 33.81 25.03 -1.35
N SER A 15 34.84 24.33 -1.83
CA SER A 15 34.66 23.02 -2.48
C SER A 15 34.15 21.95 -1.52
N VAL A 16 34.66 21.92 -0.27
CA VAL A 16 34.18 21.01 0.77
C VAL A 16 32.73 21.31 1.14
N SER A 17 32.37 22.59 1.30
CA SER A 17 30.99 22.98 1.62
C SER A 17 30.03 22.58 0.49
N LEU A 18 30.44 22.81 -0.77
CA LEU A 18 29.64 22.40 -1.93
C LEU A 18 29.48 20.89 -2.00
N ALA A 19 30.54 20.12 -1.75
CA ALA A 19 30.50 18.67 -1.70
C ALA A 19 29.57 18.17 -0.58
N ALA A 20 29.62 18.78 0.61
CA ALA A 20 28.75 18.43 1.73
C ALA A 20 27.27 18.68 1.40
N VAL A 21 26.94 19.83 0.79
CA VAL A 21 25.57 20.15 0.36
C VAL A 21 25.09 19.17 -0.72
N LEU A 22 25.95 18.80 -1.67
CA LEU A 22 25.63 17.79 -2.69
C LEU A 22 25.31 16.44 -2.07
N VAL A 23 26.16 15.95 -1.16
CA VAL A 23 25.94 14.68 -0.46
C VAL A 23 24.64 14.72 0.33
N TRP A 24 24.41 15.77 1.10
CA TRP A 24 23.19 15.92 1.88
C TRP A 24 21.93 15.92 1.01
N THR A 25 21.97 16.63 -0.13
CA THR A 25 20.85 16.68 -1.08
C THR A 25 20.58 15.30 -1.68
N ILE A 26 21.61 14.55 -2.06
CA ILE A 26 21.48 13.19 -2.58
C ILE A 26 20.84 12.26 -1.53
N LEU A 27 21.30 12.34 -0.28
CA LEU A 27 20.76 11.53 0.81
C LEU A 27 19.28 11.85 1.08
N MET A 28 18.90 13.14 1.08
CA MET A 28 17.51 13.58 1.20
C MET A 28 16.62 13.02 0.08
N VAL A 29 17.10 13.08 -1.16
CA VAL A 29 16.36 12.54 -2.33
C VAL A 29 16.19 11.03 -2.20
N ILE A 30 17.23 10.28 -1.82
CA ILE A 30 17.14 8.83 -1.62
C ILE A 30 16.15 8.50 -0.51
N ALA A 31 16.23 9.18 0.64
CA ALA A 31 15.34 8.93 1.77
C ALA A 31 13.87 9.20 1.40
N ARG A 32 13.61 10.32 0.74
CA ARG A 32 12.26 10.67 0.27
C ARG A 32 11.73 9.67 -0.76
N THR A 33 12.59 9.24 -1.68
CA THR A 33 12.23 8.26 -2.71
C THR A 33 11.86 6.93 -2.07
N ARG A 34 12.68 6.43 -1.13
CA ARG A 34 12.38 5.20 -0.38
C ARG A 34 11.07 5.31 0.38
N HIS A 35 10.84 6.42 1.07
CA HIS A 35 9.58 6.64 1.77
C HIS A 35 8.38 6.60 0.80
N ASN A 36 8.45 7.32 -0.31
CA ASN A 36 7.38 7.32 -1.32
C ASN A 36 7.13 5.92 -1.90
N PHE A 37 8.18 5.14 -2.13
CA PHE A 37 8.06 3.75 -2.58
C PHE A 37 7.36 2.88 -1.54
N GLU A 38 7.74 2.96 -0.27
CA GLU A 38 7.09 2.18 0.80
C GLU A 38 5.62 2.56 1.00
N VAL A 39 5.29 3.85 0.88
CA VAL A 39 3.90 4.31 0.96
C VAL A 39 3.09 3.78 -0.21
N THR A 40 3.61 3.93 -1.43
CA THR A 40 2.96 3.43 -2.65
C THR A 40 2.76 1.92 -2.57
N ARG A 41 3.80 1.19 -2.13
CA ARG A 41 3.77 -0.25 -1.93
C ARG A 41 2.66 -0.63 -0.95
N SER A 42 2.59 0.01 0.21
CA SER A 42 1.57 -0.31 1.22
C SER A 42 0.13 -0.03 0.74
N ALA A 43 -0.09 1.00 -0.08
CA ALA A 43 -1.39 1.25 -0.71
C ALA A 43 -1.80 0.12 -1.67
N TYR A 44 -0.86 -0.38 -2.47
CA TYR A 44 -1.07 -1.54 -3.33
C TYR A 44 -1.31 -2.82 -2.52
N ALA A 45 -0.62 -3.02 -1.41
CA ALA A 45 -0.88 -4.14 -0.50
C ALA A 45 -2.33 -4.12 0.00
N ALA A 46 -2.83 -2.95 0.43
CA ALA A 46 -4.21 -2.81 0.88
C ALA A 46 -5.22 -3.12 -0.24
N GLN A 47 -4.95 -2.69 -1.47
CA GLN A 47 -5.77 -3.06 -2.62
C GLN A 47 -5.76 -4.57 -2.88
N ALA A 48 -4.59 -5.20 -2.84
CA ALA A 48 -4.45 -6.64 -3.00
C ALA A 48 -5.28 -7.43 -1.96
N VAL A 49 -5.24 -6.99 -0.69
CA VAL A 49 -6.05 -7.57 0.39
C VAL A 49 -7.55 -7.36 0.16
N ALA A 50 -7.96 -6.22 -0.40
CA ALA A 50 -9.35 -6.02 -0.81
C ALA A 50 -9.80 -7.02 -1.87
N TYR A 51 -8.96 -7.33 -2.86
CA TYR A 51 -9.24 -8.38 -3.83
C TYR A 51 -9.31 -9.77 -3.18
N MET A 52 -8.44 -10.07 -2.22
CA MET A 52 -8.50 -11.34 -1.47
C MET A 52 -9.81 -11.48 -0.68
N CYS A 53 -10.27 -10.41 -0.01
CA CYS A 53 -11.56 -10.41 0.67
C CYS A 53 -12.74 -10.60 -0.31
N ILE A 54 -12.64 -10.06 -1.53
CA ILE A 54 -13.64 -10.27 -2.59
C ILE A 54 -13.65 -11.72 -3.07
N GLU A 55 -12.49 -12.33 -3.30
CA GLU A 55 -12.43 -13.74 -3.70
C GLU A 55 -12.97 -14.65 -2.60
N HIS A 56 -12.64 -14.35 -1.34
CA HIS A 56 -13.22 -15.04 -0.19
C HIS A 56 -14.75 -14.96 -0.19
N MET A 57 -15.32 -13.76 -0.35
CA MET A 57 -16.77 -13.57 -0.44
C MET A 57 -17.39 -14.32 -1.63
N ARG A 58 -16.71 -14.40 -2.77
CA ARG A 58 -17.20 -15.16 -3.93
C ARG A 58 -17.23 -16.66 -3.67
N ALA A 59 -16.24 -17.17 -2.96
CA ALA A 59 -16.14 -18.59 -2.63
C ALA A 59 -17.06 -19.02 -1.47
N ASN A 60 -17.46 -18.09 -0.59
CA ASN A 60 -18.14 -18.37 0.66
C ASN A 60 -19.50 -17.64 0.80
N ASP A 61 -20.33 -17.64 -0.24
CA ASP A 61 -21.71 -17.11 -0.20
C ASP A 61 -21.84 -15.66 0.31
N ASN A 62 -20.91 -14.80 -0.08
CA ASN A 62 -20.75 -13.42 0.37
C ASN A 62 -20.43 -13.25 1.86
N SER A 63 -19.90 -14.26 2.56
CA SER A 63 -19.40 -14.09 3.93
C SER A 63 -18.09 -13.32 3.96
N TRP A 64 -17.97 -12.37 4.90
CA TRP A 64 -16.71 -11.66 5.15
C TRP A 64 -15.69 -12.58 5.85
N PRO A 65 -14.39 -12.51 5.50
CA PRO A 65 -13.35 -13.24 6.22
C PRO A 65 -13.27 -12.78 7.69
N LYS A 66 -12.98 -13.71 8.60
CA LYS A 66 -12.93 -13.44 10.05
C LYS A 66 -11.53 -13.22 10.59
N ASN A 67 -10.51 -13.54 9.80
CA ASN A 67 -9.11 -13.40 10.16
C ASN A 67 -8.23 -13.66 8.92
N TRP A 68 -6.94 -13.37 9.07
CA TRP A 68 -5.95 -13.65 8.03
C TRP A 68 -5.90 -15.11 7.58
N SER A 69 -6.09 -16.10 8.45
CA SER A 69 -5.98 -17.51 8.05
C SER A 69 -7.04 -17.91 7.03
N GLU A 70 -8.20 -17.26 7.02
CA GLU A 70 -9.26 -17.50 6.04
C GLU A 70 -8.94 -16.91 4.65
N LEU A 71 -7.93 -16.05 4.55
CA LEU A 71 -7.46 -15.46 3.29
C LEU A 71 -6.26 -16.18 2.67
N ASP A 72 -5.70 -17.19 3.34
CA ASP A 72 -4.51 -17.90 2.87
C ASP A 72 -4.81 -18.67 1.57
N ASP A 73 -5.95 -19.37 1.52
CA ASP A 73 -6.42 -20.09 0.33
C ASP A 73 -6.77 -19.12 -0.82
N ASP A 74 -7.25 -17.91 -0.48
CA ASP A 74 -7.64 -16.88 -1.45
C ASP A 74 -6.44 -16.05 -1.93
N PHE A 75 -5.26 -16.19 -1.34
CA PHE A 75 -4.09 -15.40 -1.67
C PHE A 75 -3.71 -15.54 -3.16
N ALA A 76 -3.53 -16.77 -3.65
CA ALA A 76 -3.08 -16.99 -5.02
C ALA A 76 -4.05 -16.38 -6.06
N VAL A 77 -5.35 -16.54 -5.83
CA VAL A 77 -6.39 -16.04 -6.74
C VAL A 77 -6.56 -14.52 -6.58
N GLY A 78 -6.62 -14.01 -5.36
CA GLY A 78 -6.78 -12.58 -5.07
C GLY A 78 -5.61 -11.75 -5.60
N ILE A 79 -4.38 -12.22 -5.46
CA ILE A 79 -3.21 -11.53 -6.02
C ILE A 79 -3.25 -11.56 -7.57
N ALA A 80 -3.66 -12.66 -8.18
CA ALA A 80 -3.86 -12.70 -9.64
C ALA A 80 -4.93 -11.70 -10.11
N SER A 81 -6.08 -11.64 -9.43
CA SER A 81 -7.17 -10.70 -9.70
C SER A 81 -6.78 -9.23 -9.51
N SER A 82 -5.86 -8.94 -8.57
CA SER A 82 -5.34 -7.58 -8.36
C SER A 82 -4.38 -7.10 -9.46
N GLY A 83 -3.93 -7.99 -10.34
CA GLY A 83 -2.88 -7.70 -11.32
C GLY A 83 -1.46 -7.64 -10.72
N GLN A 84 -1.28 -8.07 -9.47
CA GLN A 84 -0.02 -7.95 -8.72
C GLN A 84 0.66 -9.30 -8.40
N GLN A 85 0.39 -10.31 -9.22
CA GLN A 85 0.79 -11.73 -9.07
C GLN A 85 2.26 -12.02 -8.70
N TRP A 86 3.19 -11.07 -8.88
CA TRP A 86 4.62 -11.25 -8.59
C TRP A 86 5.16 -10.36 -7.46
N THR A 87 4.30 -9.59 -6.79
CA THR A 87 4.75 -8.45 -5.95
C THR A 87 4.70 -8.73 -4.45
N TRP A 88 3.94 -9.74 -4.04
CA TRP A 88 3.58 -9.92 -2.63
C TRP A 88 3.89 -11.30 -2.10
N GLU A 89 4.31 -11.33 -0.84
CA GLU A 89 4.32 -12.51 0.00
C GLU A 89 3.23 -12.32 1.06
N PHE A 90 2.51 -13.38 1.39
CA PHE A 90 1.38 -13.31 2.32
C PHE A 90 1.75 -12.68 3.68
N PRO A 91 2.90 -12.99 4.31
CA PRO A 91 3.31 -12.33 5.55
C PRO A 91 3.58 -10.82 5.40
N ASP A 92 4.01 -10.36 4.23
CA ASP A 92 4.24 -8.93 3.96
C ASP A 92 2.90 -8.17 3.92
N LEU A 93 1.84 -8.81 3.40
CA LEU A 93 0.49 -8.25 3.44
C LEU A 93 -0.05 -8.17 4.87
N GLN A 94 0.10 -9.25 5.65
CA GLN A 94 -0.30 -9.30 7.06
C GLN A 94 0.36 -8.20 7.89
N HIS A 95 1.60 -7.84 7.56
CA HIS A 95 2.33 -6.81 8.28
C HIS A 95 1.90 -5.38 7.90
N ARG A 96 1.51 -5.17 6.64
CA ARG A 96 1.27 -3.82 6.09
C ARG A 96 -0.17 -3.36 6.16
N VAL A 97 -1.10 -4.31 6.25
CA VAL A 97 -2.53 -4.05 6.10
C VAL A 97 -3.24 -4.52 7.36
N ASP A 98 -4.23 -3.75 7.78
CA ASP A 98 -5.20 -4.16 8.78
C ASP A 98 -6.58 -4.25 8.13
N VAL A 99 -7.39 -5.16 8.64
CA VAL A 99 -8.75 -5.41 8.18
C VAL A 99 -9.68 -5.46 9.39
N ASP A 100 -10.82 -4.80 9.29
CA ASP A 100 -11.91 -4.98 10.24
C ASP A 100 -12.63 -6.30 9.93
N TRP A 101 -12.31 -7.32 10.74
CA TRP A 101 -12.89 -8.65 10.61
C TRP A 101 -14.34 -8.76 11.13
N LEU A 102 -14.85 -7.71 11.79
CA LEU A 102 -16.20 -7.69 12.36
C LEU A 102 -17.23 -7.08 11.40
N VAL A 103 -16.84 -6.81 10.17
CA VAL A 103 -17.68 -6.23 9.13
C VAL A 103 -18.75 -7.21 8.68
N ASP A 104 -19.98 -6.71 8.58
CA ASP A 104 -21.08 -7.39 7.90
C ASP A 104 -21.25 -6.81 6.48
N PRO A 105 -21.04 -7.60 5.41
CA PRO A 105 -21.23 -7.17 4.03
C PRO A 105 -22.66 -6.70 3.73
N ALA A 106 -23.67 -7.26 4.41
CA ALA A 106 -25.06 -6.82 4.24
C ALA A 106 -25.27 -5.41 4.78
N GLN A 107 -24.62 -5.09 5.91
CA GLN A 107 -24.62 -3.74 6.46
C GLN A 107 -23.92 -2.76 5.52
N LEU A 108 -22.76 -3.11 4.96
CA LEU A 108 -22.03 -2.25 4.04
C LEU A 108 -22.82 -1.85 2.77
N ARG A 109 -23.76 -2.70 2.34
CA ARG A 109 -24.63 -2.41 1.19
C ARG A 109 -25.66 -1.33 1.50
N THR A 110 -26.13 -1.27 2.74
CA THR A 110 -27.22 -0.37 3.16
C THR A 110 -26.68 0.92 3.75
N GLU A 111 -25.59 0.83 4.51
CA GLU A 111 -24.94 1.94 5.18
C GLU A 111 -23.43 1.84 4.94
N PRO A 112 -22.93 2.41 3.82
CA PRO A 112 -21.49 2.46 3.59
C PRO A 112 -20.84 3.20 4.77
N THR A 113 -19.97 2.49 5.49
CA THR A 113 -19.43 2.96 6.77
C THR A 113 -18.59 4.22 6.58
N LEU A 114 -18.66 5.16 7.53
CA LEU A 114 -17.72 6.28 7.62
C LEU A 114 -16.30 5.82 8.02
N ARG A 115 -16.17 4.59 8.54
CA ARG A 115 -14.91 4.00 9.00
C ARG A 115 -14.31 3.11 7.91
N PRO A 116 -12.98 3.12 7.72
CA PRO A 116 -12.32 2.21 6.79
C PRO A 116 -12.45 0.77 7.27
N ILE A 117 -12.72 -0.16 6.35
CA ILE A 117 -12.80 -1.61 6.63
C ILE A 117 -11.48 -2.33 6.30
N ILE A 118 -10.67 -1.72 5.43
CA ILE A 118 -9.30 -2.14 5.12
C ILE A 118 -8.44 -0.88 5.10
N TRP A 119 -7.32 -0.88 5.80
CA TRP A 119 -6.39 0.27 5.87
C TRP A 119 -4.93 -0.17 5.97
N ILE A 120 -4.03 0.78 5.70
CA ILE A 120 -2.59 0.58 5.89
C ILE A 120 -2.30 0.68 7.39
N ALA A 121 -1.72 -0.36 7.99
CA ALA A 121 -1.50 -0.46 9.44
C ALA A 121 -0.73 0.76 9.99
N ASP A 122 0.34 1.16 9.31
CA ASP A 122 1.19 2.29 9.71
C ASP A 122 0.61 3.68 9.35
N ALA A 123 -0.52 3.74 8.62
CA ALA A 123 -1.10 4.99 8.13
C ALA A 123 -2.62 4.88 7.87
N PRO A 124 -3.44 4.69 8.92
CA PRO A 124 -4.87 4.38 8.78
C PRO A 124 -5.70 5.50 8.14
N GLU A 125 -5.29 6.76 8.31
CA GLU A 125 -5.99 7.93 7.75
C GLU A 125 -5.54 8.29 6.32
N ARG A 126 -4.60 7.53 5.74
CA ARG A 126 -4.02 7.90 4.46
C ARG A 126 -4.95 7.54 3.30
N GLU A 127 -5.31 8.55 2.52
CA GLU A 127 -6.01 8.35 1.26
C GLU A 127 -5.12 7.61 0.24
N CYS A 128 -5.70 6.63 -0.46
CA CYS A 128 -5.04 5.94 -1.55
C CYS A 128 -5.15 6.78 -2.83
N PHE A 129 -4.06 6.91 -3.60
CA PHE A 129 -4.01 7.69 -4.84
C PHE A 129 -4.89 7.12 -5.99
N MET A 130 -5.52 5.97 -5.79
CA MET A 130 -6.37 5.26 -6.75
C MET A 130 -7.66 4.80 -6.05
N ALA A 131 -8.35 3.80 -6.60
CA ALA A 131 -9.47 3.17 -5.91
C ALA A 131 -9.01 2.70 -4.51
N SER A 132 -9.63 3.25 -3.47
CA SER A 132 -9.34 2.82 -2.12
C SER A 132 -9.73 1.35 -1.96
N PRO A 133 -9.08 0.58 -1.06
CA PRO A 133 -9.49 -0.82 -0.82
C PRO A 133 -10.97 -0.92 -0.43
N ASN A 134 -11.49 0.08 0.29
CA ASN A 134 -12.90 0.19 0.65
C ASN A 134 -13.80 0.41 -0.58
N GLU A 135 -13.42 1.29 -1.51
CA GLU A 135 -14.14 1.48 -2.77
C GLU A 135 -14.18 0.22 -3.64
N ILE A 136 -13.09 -0.56 -3.65
CA ILE A 136 -13.01 -1.83 -4.38
C ILE A 136 -14.06 -2.81 -3.83
N VAL A 137 -14.13 -2.97 -2.50
CA VAL A 137 -15.12 -3.83 -1.84
C VAL A 137 -16.55 -3.33 -2.07
N LEU A 138 -16.81 -2.04 -1.86
CA LEU A 138 -18.14 -1.46 -2.04
C LEU A 138 -18.65 -1.61 -3.48
N ARG A 139 -17.76 -1.44 -4.47
CA ARG A 139 -18.10 -1.65 -5.88
C ARG A 139 -18.48 -3.11 -6.16
N TYR A 140 -17.77 -4.07 -5.57
CA TYR A 140 -18.12 -5.49 -5.70
C TYR A 140 -19.50 -5.79 -5.07
N LEU A 141 -19.76 -5.28 -3.86
CA LEU A 141 -21.05 -5.47 -3.18
C LEU A 141 -22.22 -4.85 -3.96
N ALA A 142 -22.01 -3.67 -4.56
CA ALA A 142 -23.01 -3.03 -5.42
C ALA A 142 -23.26 -3.81 -6.72
N SER A 143 -22.25 -4.49 -7.26
CA SER A 143 -22.41 -5.31 -8.47
C SER A 143 -23.21 -6.60 -8.23
N THR A 144 -23.09 -7.18 -7.03
CA THR A 144 -23.78 -8.43 -6.69
C THR A 144 -25.26 -8.23 -6.35
N SER A 145 -25.67 -7.03 -5.89
CA SER A 145 -27.09 -6.74 -5.65
C SER A 145 -27.92 -6.65 -6.93
N VAL A 146 -27.31 -6.35 -8.08
CA VAL A 146 -28.00 -6.22 -9.37
C VAL A 146 -28.27 -7.59 -10.01
N SER A 147 -27.55 -8.64 -9.62
CA SER A 147 -27.65 -9.98 -10.22
C SER A 147 -28.67 -10.91 -9.54
N THR A 148 -29.39 -10.44 -8.52
CA THR A 148 -30.35 -11.24 -7.73
C THR A 148 -31.82 -10.89 -7.99
N GLU A 149 -32.11 -10.01 -8.95
CA GLU A 149 -33.44 -9.77 -9.53
C GLU A 149 -33.61 -10.49 -10.87
#